data_AF-A0A951RL45-F1
#
_entry.id   AF-A0A951RL45-F1
#
_cell.length_a   1.000
_cell.length_b   1.000
_cell.length_c   1.000
_cell.angle_alpha   90.00
_cell.angle_beta   90.00
_cell.angle_gamma   90.00
#
_symmetry.space_group_name_H-M   'P 1'
#
loop_
_entity.id
_entity.type
_entity.pdbx_description
1 polymer ?
#
loop_
_entity_poly.entity_id
_entity_poly.type
_entity_poly.pdbx_seq_one_letter_code
_entity_poly.pdbx_strand_id
1 'polypeptide(L)' 'MAYQQIENYGIIGNMLTSALVGTDGSIDWMCYPHFDSPSIFAGILDEKKGGYFKIAPLNNNLTKKQFYWPDTNVLITRFM' A
#
# COMPACT_ATOMS: atom_id res chain seq x y z
N MET A 1 0.63 -5.07 13.12
CA MET A 1 0.67 -5.98 11.97
C MET A 1 2.11 -6.40 11.78
N ALA A 2 2.39 -7.67 11.47
CA ALA A 2 3.74 -8.06 11.07
C ALA A 2 4.08 -7.41 9.72
N TYR A 3 5.37 -7.19 9.47
CA TYR A 3 5.88 -6.80 8.16
C TYR A 3 5.33 -7.71 7.05
N GLN A 4 4.88 -7.10 5.96
CA GLN A 4 4.56 -7.84 4.73
C GLN A 4 5.84 -7.98 3.92
N GLN A 5 5.97 -9.09 3.20
CA GLN A 5 7.06 -9.23 2.22
C GLN A 5 6.92 -8.14 1.14
N ILE A 6 8.04 -7.66 0.61
CA ILE A 6 8.05 -6.56 -0.36
C ILE A 6 7.25 -6.89 -1.63
N GLU A 7 7.17 -8.17 -2.01
CA GLU A 7 6.40 -8.67 -3.15
C GLU A 7 4.87 -8.54 -2.98
N ASN A 8 4.39 -8.34 -1.74
CA ASN A 8 2.97 -8.14 -1.45
C ASN A 8 2.54 -6.67 -1.57
N TYR A 9 3.40 -5.79 -2.08
CA TYR A 9 3.07 -4.39 -2.32
C TYR A 9 2.96 -4.09 -3.82
N GLY A 10 1.89 -3.40 -4.19
CA GLY A 10 1.77 -2.70 -5.47
C GLY A 10 2.12 -1.22 -5.31
N ILE A 11 2.75 -0.63 -6.31
CA ILE A 11 3.00 0.81 -6.38
C ILE A 11 1.86 1.52 -7.14
N ILE A 12 1.37 2.63 -6.60
CA ILE A 12 0.52 3.59 -7.33
C ILE A 12 1.20 4.95 -7.35
N GLY A 13 0.89 5.79 -8.34
CA GLY A 13 1.46 7.13 -8.41
C GLY A 13 0.81 8.00 -9.47
N ASN A 14 1.09 9.30 -9.41
CA ASN A 14 0.49 10.33 -10.26
C ASN A 14 1.55 11.25 -10.89
N MET A 15 2.77 10.75 -11.10
CA MET A 15 3.97 11.47 -11.54
C MET A 15 4.52 12.51 -10.55
N LEU A 16 3.75 12.95 -9.55
CA LEU A 16 4.22 13.85 -8.48
C LEU A 16 4.73 13.06 -7.27
N THR A 17 4.05 11.96 -6.93
CA THR A 17 4.44 11.06 -5.85
C THR A 17 4.04 9.60 -6.14
N SER A 18 4.43 8.69 -5.25
CA SER A 18 4.00 7.30 -5.23
C SER A 18 3.66 6.83 -3.81
N ALA A 19 2.86 5.77 -3.75
CA ALA A 19 2.52 5.06 -2.54
C ALA A 19 2.68 3.55 -2.73
N LEU A 20 3.15 2.84 -1.71
CA LEU A 20 3.17 1.38 -1.66
C LEU A 20 1.92 0.86 -0.97
N VAL A 21 1.15 0.05 -1.69
CA VAL A 21 -0.15 -0.49 -1.29
C VAL A 21 -0.06 -1.99 -1.04
N GLY A 22 -0.24 -2.41 0.21
CA GLY A 22 -0.24 -3.82 0.59
C GLY A 22 -1.46 -4.58 0.06
N THR A 23 -1.32 -5.89 -0.13
CA THR A 23 -2.46 -6.77 -0.50
C THR A 23 -3.61 -6.76 0.51
N ASP A 24 -3.37 -6.28 1.73
CA ASP A 24 -4.38 -6.13 2.78
C ASP A 24 -5.10 -4.76 2.74
N GLY A 25 -4.83 -3.92 1.76
CA GLY A 25 -5.46 -2.61 1.56
C GLY A 25 -4.83 -1.47 2.37
N SER A 26 -3.64 -1.67 2.93
CA SER A 26 -2.88 -0.60 3.59
C SER A 26 -2.00 0.17 2.60
N ILE A 27 -1.74 1.44 2.90
CA ILE A 27 -0.66 2.26 2.36
C ILE A 27 0.38 2.35 3.47
N ASP A 28 1.49 1.64 3.29
CA ASP A 28 2.55 1.53 4.32
C ASP A 28 3.75 2.44 4.02
N TRP A 29 3.83 2.99 2.81
CA TRP A 29 4.84 3.97 2.41
C TRP A 29 4.27 5.01 1.47
N MET A 30 4.54 6.29 1.75
CA MET A 30 4.19 7.39 0.86
C MET A 30 4.99 8.64 1.21
N CYS A 31 5.72 9.20 0.26
CA CYS A 31 6.27 10.56 0.35
C CYS A 31 5.19 11.55 -0.10
N TYR A 32 5.06 12.71 0.56
CA TYR A 32 4.03 13.67 0.16
C TYR A 32 4.44 15.11 0.48
N PRO A 33 4.20 16.10 -0.42
CA PRO A 33 3.47 16.00 -1.69
C PRO A 33 4.29 15.51 -2.89
N HIS A 34 5.62 15.44 -2.77
CA HIS A 34 6.53 15.03 -3.84
C HIS A 34 7.32 13.76 -3.48
N PHE A 35 7.92 13.12 -4.48
CA PHE A 35 8.76 11.93 -4.29
C PHE A 35 9.93 12.12 -3.31
N ASP A 36 10.53 13.31 -3.29
CA ASP A 36 11.66 13.70 -2.43
C ASP A 36 11.22 14.33 -1.11
N SER A 37 9.91 14.46 -0.87
CA SER A 37 9.37 14.91 0.41
C SER A 37 9.54 13.85 1.50
N PRO A 38 9.52 14.23 2.78
CA PRO A 38 9.46 13.27 3.87
C PRO A 38 8.29 12.28 3.73
N SER A 39 8.50 11.05 4.18
CA SER A 39 7.47 10.02 4.19
C SER A 39 6.43 10.31 5.27
N ILE A 40 5.14 10.35 4.91
CA ILE A 40 4.03 10.44 5.88
C ILE A 40 3.63 9.07 6.43
N PHE A 41 3.96 8.00 5.70
CA PHE A 41 3.88 6.61 6.16
C PHE A 41 5.23 5.94 5.93
N ALA A 42 5.68 5.19 6.93
CA ALA A 42 6.95 4.47 6.95
C ALA A 42 6.82 3.08 7.58
N GLY A 43 5.64 2.46 7.49
CA GLY A 43 5.34 1.15 8.07
C GLY A 43 6.25 0.02 7.57
N ILE A 44 6.81 0.16 6.37
CA ILE A 44 7.82 -0.78 5.83
C ILE A 44 9.17 -0.71 6.56
N LEU A 45 9.48 0.38 7.27
CA LEU A 45 10.72 0.56 8.03
C LEU A 45 10.52 0.29 9.53
N ASP A 46 9.37 0.68 10.08
CA ASP A 46 9.01 0.45 11.47
C ASP A 46 7.50 0.17 11.59
N GLU A 47 7.13 -1.09 11.84
CA GLU A 47 5.73 -1.52 11.98
C GLU A 47 4.97 -0.79 13.12
N LYS A 48 5.68 -0.26 14.12
CA LYS A 48 5.08 0.36 15.32
C LYS A 48 5.04 1.87 15.22
N LYS A 49 6.06 2.49 14.62
CA LYS A 49 6.22 3.95 14.55
C LYS A 49 5.95 4.53 13.18
N GLY A 50 6.06 3.73 12.12
CA GLY A 50 5.98 4.20 10.74
C GLY A 50 4.58 4.61 10.31
N GLY A 51 3.54 4.11 10.98
CA GLY A 51 2.15 4.40 10.63
C GLY A 51 1.75 3.85 9.25
N TYR A 52 0.45 3.91 8.98
CA TYR A 52 -0.14 3.48 7.72
C TYR A 52 -1.53 4.09 7.58
N PHE A 53 -2.07 4.09 6.36
CA PHE A 53 -3.50 4.32 6.11
C PHE A 53 -4.11 3.05 5.54
N LYS A 54 -5.25 2.58 6.05
CA LYS A 54 -5.81 1.29 5.62
C LYS A 54 -7.30 1.36 5.38
N ILE A 55 -7.72 0.81 4.24
CA ILE A 55 -9.12 0.53 3.92
C ILE A 55 -9.23 -0.96 3.65
N ALA A 56 -9.94 -1.68 4.52
CA ALA A 56 -10.16 -3.11 4.39
C ALA A 56 -11.49 -3.51 5.04
N PRO A 57 -12.08 -4.64 4.63
CA PRO A 57 -13.20 -5.24 5.36
C PRO A 57 -12.82 -5.54 6.81
N LEU A 58 -13.82 -5.52 7.71
CA LEU A 58 -13.61 -5.91 9.11
C LEU A 58 -13.34 -7.42 9.28
N ASN A 59 -13.75 -8.23 8.31
CA ASN A 59 -13.46 -9.66 8.31
C ASN A 59 -12.06 -9.93 7.75
N ASN A 60 -11.19 -10.54 8.56
CA ASN A 60 -9.81 -10.83 8.19
C ASN A 60 -9.62 -12.18 7.49
N ASN A 61 -10.64 -13.04 7.45
CA ASN A 61 -10.58 -14.36 6.82
C ASN A 61 -11.05 -14.33 5.36
N LEU A 62 -10.57 -13.33 4.60
CA LEU A 62 -10.89 -13.18 3.19
C LEU A 62 -9.66 -13.47 2.34
N THR A 63 -9.89 -14.08 1.19
CA THR A 63 -8.85 -14.25 0.17
C THR A 63 -8.57 -12.88 -0.45
N LYS A 64 -7.29 -12.50 -0.46
CA LYS A 64 -6.84 -11.23 -1.03
C LYS A 64 -6.24 -11.48 -2.39
N LYS A 65 -6.67 -10.73 -3.40
CA LYS A 65 -6.06 -10.76 -4.74
C LYS A 65 -5.76 -9.34 -5.18
N GLN A 66 -4.52 -9.08 -5.53
CA GLN A 66 -4.06 -7.80 -6.04
C GLN A 66 -3.53 -7.96 -7.46
N PHE A 67 -3.88 -7.03 -8.35
CA PHE A 67 -3.36 -6.98 -9.72
C PHE A 67 -3.51 -5.59 -10.32
N TYR A 68 -2.67 -5.25 -11.29
CA TYR A 68 -2.86 -4.06 -12.11
C TYR A 68 -3.91 -4.33 -13.18
N TRP A 69 -4.83 -3.39 -13.35
CA TRP A 69 -5.76 -3.45 -14.47
C TRP A 69 -4.97 -3.38 -15.79
N PRO A 70 -5.22 -4.28 -16.76
CA PRO A 70 -4.42 -4.38 -17.97
C PRO A 70 -4.19 -3.03 -18.65
N ASP A 71 -2.94 -2.78 -19.03
CA ASP A 71 -2.50 -1.58 -19.75
C ASP A 71 -2.74 -0.25 -19.01
N THR A 72 -2.85 -0.28 -17.67
CA THR A 72 -3.03 0.92 -16.84
C THR A 72 -2.18 0.91 -15.56
N ASN A 73 -2.05 2.06 -14.91
CA ASN A 73 -1.50 2.19 -13.56
C ASN A 73 -2.58 2.10 -12.46
N VAL A 74 -3.68 1.38 -12.72
CA VAL A 74 -4.76 1.19 -11.74
C VAL A 74 -4.52 -0.11 -10.99
N LEU A 75 -4.19 -0.02 -9.71
CA LEU A 75 -4.06 -1.17 -8.82
C LEU A 75 -5.42 -1.58 -8.25
N ILE A 76 -5.81 -2.84 -8.44
CA ILE A 76 -7.04 -3.39 -7.91
C ILE A 76 -6.71 -4.37 -6.79
N THR A 77 -7.25 -4.12 -5.59
CA THR A 77 -7.25 -5.06 -4.46
C THR A 77 -8.66 -5.61 -4.28
N ARG A 78 -8.83 -6.93 -4.41
CA ARG A 78 -10.09 -7.64 -4.16
C ARG A 78 -10.00 -8.44 -2.87
N PHE A 79 -11.05 -8.33 -2.07
CA PHE A 79 -11.29 -9.13 -0.88
C PHE A 79 -12.48 -10.07 -1.18
N MET A 80 -12.26 -11.39 -1.09
CA MET A 80 -13.24 -12.43 -1.45
C MET A 80 -13.48 -13.39 -0.31
#